data_AF-A0A2N0NF41-F1
#
_entry.id   AF-A0A2N0NF41-F1
#
_cell.length_a   1.000
_cell.length_b   1.000
_cell.length_c   1.000
_cell.angle_alpha   90.00
_cell.angle_beta   90.00
_cell.angle_gamma   90.00
#
_symmetry.space_group_name_H-M   'P 1'
#
loop_
_entity.id
_entity.type
_entity.pdbx_description
1 polymer ?
#
loop_
_entity_poly.entity_id
_entity_poly.type
_entity_poly.pdbx_seq_one_letter_code
_entity_poly.pdbx_strand_id
1 'polypeptide(L)' 'MIHYRSPPPSSISVLTEYVKVAWDDLPPEYYQKLIDSMPQRVNAVIFANGYRINY' A
#
# COMPACT_ATOMS: atom_id res chain seq x y z
N MET A 1 -18.74 1.29 -1.67
CA MET A 1 -18.56 2.04 -2.93
C MET A 1 -17.98 1.10 -3.96
N ILE A 2 -18.65 0.93 -5.10
CA ILE A 2 -18.14 0.14 -6.22
C ILE A 2 -17.00 0.95 -6.82
N HIS A 3 -15.75 0.49 -6.69
CA HIS A 3 -14.66 1.06 -7.47
C HIS A 3 -14.89 0.67 -8.93
N TYR A 4 -15.42 1.61 -9.72
CA TYR A 4 -15.29 1.52 -11.16
C TYR A 4 -13.80 1.36 -11.45
N ARG A 5 -13.40 0.17 -11.89
CA ARG A 5 -12.03 -0.02 -12.39
C ARG A 5 -11.95 0.84 -13.63
N SER A 6 -11.22 1.96 -13.52
CA SER A 6 -10.78 2.70 -14.68
C SER A 6 -10.21 1.71 -15.70
N PRO A 7 -10.46 1.90 -17.00
CA PRO A 7 -9.86 1.04 -18.00
C PRO A 7 -8.34 1.00 -17.79
N PRO A 8 -7.70 -0.16 -18.04
CA PRO A 8 -6.26 -0.26 -17.92
C PRO A 8 -5.59 0.82 -18.79
N PRO A 9 -4.46 1.38 -18.35
CA PRO A 9 -3.79 2.46 -19.08
C PRO A 9 -3.41 1.99 -20.48
N SER A 10 -3.77 2.79 -21.48
CA SER A 10 -3.58 2.47 -22.90
C SER A 10 -2.14 2.65 -23.40
N SER A 11 -1.28 3.28 -22.59
CA SER A 11 0.13 3.49 -22.91
C SER A 11 0.99 3.67 -21.66
N ILE A 12 2.32 3.56 -21.82
CA ILE A 12 3.29 3.80 -20.73
C ILE A 12 3.19 5.22 -20.19
N SER A 13 2.96 6.21 -21.05
CA SER A 13 2.81 7.62 -20.64
C SER A 13 1.58 7.80 -19.75
N VAL A 14 0.45 7.19 -20.10
CA VAL A 14 -0.77 7.22 -19.28
C VAL A 14 -0.55 6.51 -17.93
N LEU A 15 0.11 5.34 -17.95
CA LEU A 15 0.45 4.63 -16.71
C LEU A 15 1.36 5.48 -15.81
N THR A 16 2.35 6.16 -16.40
CA THR A 16 3.29 7.00 -15.66
C THR A 16 2.56 8.14 -14.96
N GLU A 17 1.64 8.82 -15.64
CA GLU A 17 0.83 9.88 -15.05
C GLU A 17 -0.06 9.36 -13.92
N TYR A 18 -0.73 8.23 -14.14
CA TYR A 18 -1.56 7.60 -13.11
C TYR A 18 -0.77 7.25 -11.85
N VAL A 19 0.43 6.70 -11.99
CA VAL A 19 1.27 6.36 -10.84
C VAL A 19 1.72 7.61 -10.09
N LYS A 20 2.08 8.68 -10.79
CA LYS A 20 2.46 9.95 -10.16
C LYS A 20 1.30 10.55 -9.37
N VAL A 21 0.14 10.71 -10.01
CA VAL A 21 -1.06 11.26 -9.35
C VAL A 21 -1.46 10.40 -8.16
N ALA A 22 -1.50 9.07 -8.32
CA ALA A 22 -1.85 8.17 -7.22
C ALA A 22 -0.85 8.22 -6.07
N TRP A 23 0.43 8.46 -6.35
CA TRP A 23 1.46 8.64 -5.33
C TRP A 23 1.31 9.97 -4.59
N ASP A 24 1.07 11.06 -5.32
CA ASP A 24 0.92 12.40 -4.77
C ASP A 24 -0.39 12.57 -3.96
N ASP A 25 -1.43 11.81 -4.30
CA ASP A 25 -2.72 11.78 -3.58
C ASP A 25 -2.65 11.06 -2.22
N LEU A 26 -1.56 10.33 -1.91
CA LEU A 26 -1.43 9.63 -0.63
C LEU A 26 -1.18 10.63 0.52
N PRO A 27 -2.05 10.65 1.55
CA PRO A 27 -1.91 11.59 2.64
C PRO A 27 -0.72 11.22 3.55
N PRO A 28 0.00 12.19 4.14
CA PRO A 28 1.13 11.93 5.03
C PRO A 28 0.82 10.95 6.17
N GLU A 29 -0.39 11.00 6.71
CA GLU A 29 -0.86 10.13 7.79
C GLU A 29 -0.95 8.66 7.37
N TYR A 30 -1.08 8.38 6.07
CA TYR A 30 -1.04 7.02 5.55
C TYR A 30 0.33 6.39 5.81
N TYR A 31 1.42 7.12 5.54
CA TYR A 31 2.78 6.64 5.77
C TYR A 31 3.04 6.46 7.26
N GLN A 32 2.57 7.38 8.11
CA GLN A 32 2.72 7.27 9.56
C GLN A 32 2.02 6.01 10.09
N LYS A 33 0.79 5.72 9.65
CA LYS A 33 0.07 4.49 10.04
C LYS A 33 0.82 3.21 9.66
N LEU A 34 1.51 3.20 8.51
CA LEU A 34 2.32 2.05 8.12
C LEU A 34 3.47 1.82 9.10
N ILE A 35 4.18 2.89 9.48
CA ILE A 35 5.26 2.85 10.47
C ILE A 35 4.72 2.41 11.83
N ASP A 36 3.62 3.00 12.28
CA ASP A 36 2.98 2.69 13.57
C ASP A 36 2.52 1.23 13.65
N SER A 37 2.22 0.59 12.50
CA SER A 37 1.85 -0.83 12.45
C SER A 37 3.04 -1.80 12.60
N MET A 38 4.29 -1.33 12.45
CA MET A 38 5.47 -2.20 12.43
C MET A 38 5.68 -2.99 13.73
N PRO A 39 5.57 -2.42 14.95
CA PRO A 39 5.71 -3.18 16.19
C PRO A 39 4.74 -4.37 16.27
N GLN A 40 3.49 -4.19 15.82
CA GLN A 40 2.50 -5.26 15.78
C GLN A 40 2.93 -6.39 14.83
N ARG A 41 3.45 -6.06 13.64
CA ARG A 41 3.96 -7.05 12.67
C ARG A 41 5.14 -7.83 13.25
N VAL A 42 6.08 -7.14 13.92
CA VAL A 42 7.23 -7.78 14.58
C VAL A 42 6.75 -8.75 15.67
N ASN A 43 5.82 -8.33 16.53
CA ASN A 43 5.25 -9.19 17.57
C ASN A 43 4.55 -10.42 16.99
N ALA A 44 3.83 -10.26 15.86
CA ALA A 44 3.19 -11.37 15.18
C ALA A 44 4.22 -12.39 14.64
N VAL A 45 5.36 -11.94 14.10
CA VAL A 45 6.45 -12.85 13.67
C VAL A 45 7.06 -13.58 14.86
N ILE A 46 7.30 -12.89 15.98
CA ILE A 46 7.81 -13.50 17.22
C ILE A 46 6.85 -14.59 17.71
N PHE A 47 5.56 -14.27 17.78
CA PHE A 47 4.52 -15.23 18.18
C PHE A 47 4.44 -16.43 17.23
N ALA A 48 4.60 -16.17 15.93
CA ALA A 48 4.68 -17.21 14.92
C ALA A 48 6.04 -17.94 14.90
N ASN A 49 6.92 -17.75 15.87
CA ASN A 49 8.25 -18.37 15.93
C ASN A 49 9.05 -18.23 14.62
N GLY A 50 8.96 -17.05 13.98
CA GLY A 50 9.63 -16.75 12.72
C GLY A 50 8.90 -17.22 11.45
N TYR A 51 7.76 -17.90 11.56
CA TYR A 51 6.96 -18.28 10.40
C TYR A 51 6.28 -17.08 9.74
N ARG A 52 5.87 -17.26 8.46
CA ARG A 52 5.17 -16.25 7.67
C ARG A 52 3.89 -15.81 8.38
N ILE A 53 3.73 -14.49 8.49
CA ILE A 53 2.48 -13.83 8.89
C ILE A 53 1.84 -13.12 7.69
N ASN A 54 0.55 -12.83 7.78
CA ASN A 54 -0.10 -11.90 6.85
C ASN A 54 0.07 -10.47 7.38
N TYR A 55 0.67 -9.60 6.59
CA TYR A 55 0.97 -8.20 6.90
C TYR A 55 0.56 -7.27 5.77
#